data_AF-A0A3D0PUW5-F1
#
_entry.id   AF-A0A3D0PUW5-F1
#
_cell.length_a   1.000
_cell.length_b   1.000
_cell.length_c   1.000
_cell.angle_alpha   90.00
_cell.angle_beta   90.00
_cell.angle_gamma   90.00
#
_symmetry.space_group_name_H-M   'P 1'
#
loop_
_entity.id
_entity.type
_entity.pdbx_description
1 polymer ?
#
loop_
_entity_poly.entity_id
_entity_poly.type
_entity_poly.pdbx_seq_one_letter_code
_entity_poly.pdbx_strand_id
1 'polypeptide(L)'
;MPGSVRDLHDFSTLMIDRYVRIPAEALRRVDPHHLNLGMRYAYITDPTLLAGSDCYDVFSINSYQMTCYDQVEELGKTLNMPVMVGEFHHGALDRGLSAHGIRGVRTQEDRGKAYRYYIEQALRSPYFVGAHYFQYNDQSALGRFDGENYQIGLVDVCSREYPEMAQAMRECHDGMYDVAMGRKAPYNACPEEVAPIHY
;
A
#
# COMPACT_ATOMS: atom_id res chain seq x y z
N MET A 1 -26.13 -2.26 -28.73
CA MET A 1 -27.40 -1.52 -28.90
C MET A 1 -27.26 -0.19 -28.19
N PRO A 2 -27.67 0.95 -28.78
CA PRO A 2 -27.66 2.24 -28.08
C PRO A 2 -28.67 2.16 -26.92
N GLY A 3 -28.20 2.09 -25.68
CA GLY A 3 -29.01 1.83 -24.47
C GLY A 3 -28.34 0.87 -23.50
N SER A 4 -27.67 -0.18 -24.01
CA SER A 4 -27.09 -1.24 -23.17
C SER A 4 -25.89 -0.79 -22.34
N VAL A 5 -25.14 0.24 -22.77
CA VAL A 5 -23.95 0.71 -22.05
C VAL A 5 -24.33 1.30 -20.68
N ARG A 6 -25.40 2.10 -20.63
CA ARG A 6 -25.89 2.67 -19.38
C ARG A 6 -26.41 1.58 -18.45
N ASP A 7 -27.21 0.65 -18.97
CA ASP A 7 -27.73 -0.47 -18.18
C ASP A 7 -26.59 -1.34 -17.61
N LEU A 8 -25.54 -1.60 -18.40
CA LEU A 8 -24.35 -2.34 -17.94
C LEU A 8 -23.59 -1.59 -16.84
N HIS A 9 -23.44 -0.26 -16.98
CA HIS A 9 -22.80 0.57 -15.98
C HIS A 9 -23.61 0.61 -14.67
N ASP A 10 -24.92 0.83 -14.77
CA ASP A 10 -25.82 0.89 -13.62
C ASP A 10 -25.89 -0.46 -12.90
N PHE A 11 -25.95 -1.57 -13.66
CA PHE A 11 -25.90 -2.91 -13.10
C PHE A 11 -24.55 -3.22 -12.45
N SER A 12 -23.43 -2.82 -13.07
CA SER A 12 -22.09 -3.00 -12.47
C SER A 12 -21.95 -2.22 -11.16
N THR A 13 -22.42 -0.98 -11.13
CA THR A 13 -22.43 -0.15 -9.92
C THR A 13 -23.23 -0.81 -8.80
N LEU A 14 -24.42 -1.35 -9.12
CA LEU A 14 -25.24 -2.08 -8.16
C LEU A 14 -24.54 -3.35 -7.65
N MET A 15 -23.90 -4.12 -8.54
CA MET A 15 -23.16 -5.32 -8.14
C MET A 15 -22.01 -4.98 -7.17
N ILE A 16 -21.24 -3.92 -7.47
CA ILE A 16 -20.14 -3.47 -6.62
C ILE A 16 -20.67 -3.01 -5.25
N ASP A 17 -21.71 -2.16 -5.21
CA ASP A 17 -22.33 -1.75 -3.95
C ASP A 17 -22.78 -2.95 -3.11
N ARG A 18 -23.44 -3.95 -3.73
CA ARG A 18 -23.89 -5.15 -2.99
C ARG A 18 -22.73 -6.01 -2.50
N TYR A 19 -21.66 -6.13 -3.29
CA TYR A 19 -20.45 -6.85 -2.88
C TYR A 19 -19.81 -6.20 -1.64
N VAL A 20 -19.85 -4.87 -1.54
CA VAL A 20 -19.31 -4.12 -0.40
C VAL A 20 -20.26 -4.11 0.80
N ARG A 21 -21.51 -3.69 0.58
CA ARG A 21 -22.47 -3.34 1.64
C ARG A 21 -22.95 -4.56 2.42
N ILE A 22 -23.24 -5.67 1.73
CA ILE A 22 -23.76 -6.88 2.38
C ILE A 22 -22.79 -7.43 3.45
N PRO A 23 -21.50 -7.68 3.14
CA PRO A 23 -20.56 -8.13 4.16
C PRO A 23 -20.27 -7.05 5.21
N ALA A 24 -20.18 -5.77 4.83
CA ALA A 24 -19.94 -4.69 5.78
C ALA A 24 -21.05 -4.56 6.84
N GLU A 25 -22.31 -4.60 6.43
CA GLU A 25 -23.46 -4.61 7.35
C GLU A 25 -23.50 -5.88 8.21
N ALA A 26 -23.13 -7.03 7.64
CA ALA A 26 -23.04 -8.28 8.39
C ALA A 26 -21.96 -8.23 9.47
N LEU A 27 -20.77 -7.71 9.13
CA LEU A 27 -19.68 -7.47 10.07
C LEU A 27 -20.11 -6.51 11.18
N ARG A 28 -20.74 -5.38 10.83
CA ARG A 28 -21.18 -4.39 11.83
C ARG A 28 -22.21 -4.96 12.83
N ARG A 29 -23.05 -5.91 12.41
CA ARG A 29 -24.02 -6.58 13.30
C ARG A 29 -23.35 -7.48 14.33
N VAL A 30 -22.25 -8.15 13.97
CA VAL A 30 -21.54 -9.07 14.88
C VAL A 30 -20.43 -8.38 15.65
N ASP A 31 -19.88 -7.30 15.11
CA ASP A 31 -18.82 -6.49 15.68
C ASP A 31 -19.11 -4.99 15.47
N PRO A 32 -19.90 -4.37 16.36
CA PRO A 32 -20.27 -2.97 16.23
C PRO A 32 -19.13 -2.01 16.58
N HIS A 33 -18.03 -2.47 17.19
CA HIS A 33 -17.04 -1.61 17.84
C HIS A 33 -15.72 -1.46 17.07
N HIS A 34 -15.38 -2.40 16.18
CA HIS A 34 -14.14 -2.32 15.41
C HIS A 34 -14.31 -1.61 14.07
N LEU A 35 -13.22 -1.07 13.55
CA LEU A 35 -13.18 -0.37 12.27
C LEU A 35 -13.28 -1.35 11.11
N ASN A 36 -14.08 -1.01 10.10
CA ASN A 36 -14.07 -1.63 8.78
C ASN A 36 -13.00 -0.94 7.92
N LEU A 37 -11.92 -1.68 7.63
CA LEU A 37 -10.73 -1.18 6.94
C LEU A 37 -10.81 -1.31 5.41
N GLY A 38 -11.98 -1.59 4.84
CA GLY A 38 -12.15 -1.70 3.39
C GLY A 38 -11.65 -3.02 2.80
N MET A 39 -11.27 -3.00 1.51
CA MET A 39 -11.00 -4.21 0.72
C MET A 39 -9.62 -4.28 0.06
N ARG A 40 -8.70 -3.34 0.34
CA ARG A 40 -7.33 -3.31 -0.21
C ARG A 40 -7.32 -3.25 -1.74
N TYR A 41 -7.87 -2.17 -2.30
CA TYR A 41 -7.93 -1.99 -3.75
C TYR A 41 -6.54 -1.90 -4.37
N ALA A 42 -6.24 -2.76 -5.35
CA ALA A 42 -4.97 -2.72 -6.09
C ALA A 42 -4.94 -1.59 -7.12
N TYR A 43 -6.06 -1.37 -7.82
CA TYR A 43 -6.22 -0.30 -8.82
C TYR A 43 -7.66 0.20 -8.79
N ILE A 44 -7.83 1.51 -8.99
CA ILE A 44 -9.13 2.16 -9.12
C ILE A 44 -9.16 2.76 -10.52
N THR A 45 -9.59 1.97 -11.49
CA THR A 45 -9.60 2.35 -12.91
C THR A 45 -10.87 3.04 -13.33
N ASP A 46 -11.93 2.94 -12.52
CA ASP A 46 -13.24 3.50 -12.80
C ASP A 46 -13.92 3.93 -11.47
N PRO A 47 -14.60 5.09 -11.43
CA PRO A 47 -15.28 5.58 -10.22
C PRO A 47 -16.35 4.62 -9.67
N THR A 48 -16.93 3.75 -10.50
CA THR A 48 -17.90 2.73 -10.05
C THR A 48 -17.33 1.76 -9.03
N LEU A 49 -16.01 1.56 -9.01
CA LEU A 49 -15.32 0.73 -8.02
C LEU A 49 -15.43 1.29 -6.59
N LEU A 50 -15.78 2.58 -6.45
CA LEU A 50 -15.99 3.25 -5.17
C LEU A 50 -17.41 3.07 -4.62
N ALA A 51 -18.31 2.42 -5.36
CA ALA A 51 -19.68 2.16 -4.89
C ALA A 51 -19.68 1.34 -3.59
N GLY A 52 -20.51 1.77 -2.63
CA GLY A 52 -20.60 1.16 -1.30
C GLY A 52 -19.49 1.56 -0.32
N SER A 53 -18.53 2.41 -0.71
CA SER A 53 -17.43 2.84 0.16
C SER A 53 -17.88 3.60 1.43
N ASP A 54 -19.11 4.11 1.45
CA ASP A 54 -19.78 4.67 2.64
C ASP A 54 -19.95 3.66 3.79
N CYS A 55 -19.73 2.37 3.53
CA CYS A 55 -19.76 1.32 4.54
C CYS A 55 -18.43 1.13 5.29
N TYR A 56 -17.36 1.79 4.85
CA TYR A 56 -16.03 1.67 5.44
C TYR A 56 -15.78 2.80 6.44
N ASP A 57 -14.96 2.53 7.46
CA ASP A 57 -14.43 3.57 8.34
C ASP A 57 -13.08 4.11 7.84
N VAL A 58 -12.31 3.25 7.17
CA VAL A 58 -11.04 3.59 6.52
C VAL A 58 -11.02 2.95 5.14
N PHE A 59 -10.71 3.74 4.11
CA PHE A 59 -10.52 3.20 2.76
C PHE A 59 -9.10 2.63 2.62
N SER A 60 -8.95 1.43 2.06
CA SER A 60 -7.63 0.80 1.91
C SER A 60 -7.25 0.54 0.47
N ILE A 61 -6.00 0.86 0.13
CA ILE A 61 -5.39 0.59 -1.18
C ILE A 61 -4.08 -0.19 -1.03
N ASN A 62 -3.70 -0.99 -2.01
CA ASN A 62 -2.33 -1.46 -2.15
C ASN A 62 -1.62 -0.54 -3.15
N SER A 63 -0.49 0.05 -2.76
CA SER A 63 0.17 1.10 -3.54
C SER A 63 1.66 0.80 -3.70
N TYR A 64 1.98 0.12 -4.80
CA TYR A 64 3.34 -0.17 -5.21
C TYR A 64 3.90 0.96 -6.08
N GLN A 65 4.31 2.05 -5.43
CA GLN A 65 4.89 3.25 -6.04
C GLN A 65 6.07 3.74 -5.19
N MET A 66 6.84 4.74 -5.67
CA MET A 66 7.86 5.39 -4.83
C MET A 66 7.26 6.17 -3.65
N THR A 67 6.02 6.64 -3.80
CA THR A 67 5.21 7.25 -2.75
C THR A 67 3.73 7.04 -3.06
N CYS A 68 2.88 6.97 -2.04
CA CYS A 68 1.43 6.89 -2.20
C CYS A 68 0.72 8.24 -2.00
N TYR A 69 1.46 9.34 -1.79
CA TYR A 69 0.88 10.64 -1.40
C TYR A 69 -0.27 11.08 -2.33
N ASP A 70 -0.05 11.07 -3.64
CA ASP A 70 -1.05 11.54 -4.60
C ASP A 70 -2.32 10.66 -4.59
N GLN A 71 -2.16 9.32 -4.54
CA GLN A 71 -3.29 8.40 -4.46
C GLN A 71 -4.09 8.58 -3.17
N VAL A 72 -3.42 8.74 -2.04
CA VAL A 72 -4.05 8.96 -0.74
C VAL A 72 -4.79 10.29 -0.72
N GLU A 73 -4.17 11.35 -1.24
CA GLU A 73 -4.75 12.69 -1.27
C GLU A 73 -5.97 12.78 -2.20
N GLU A 74 -5.91 12.13 -3.37
CA GLU A 74 -7.02 12.06 -4.31
C GLU A 74 -8.22 11.29 -3.73
N LEU A 75 -7.99 10.10 -3.20
CA LEU A 75 -9.04 9.27 -2.62
C LEU A 75 -9.62 9.87 -1.36
N GLY A 76 -8.76 10.39 -0.48
CA GLY A 76 -9.15 11.06 0.74
C GLY A 76 -10.07 12.25 0.48
N LYS A 77 -9.74 13.10 -0.50
CA LYS A 77 -10.62 14.21 -0.92
C LYS A 77 -11.91 13.74 -1.57
N THR A 78 -11.84 12.73 -2.44
CA THR A 78 -12.98 12.23 -3.20
C THR A 78 -14.03 11.59 -2.30
N LEU A 79 -13.57 10.80 -1.32
CA LEU A 79 -14.44 10.06 -0.40
C LEU A 79 -14.70 10.80 0.92
N ASN A 80 -13.92 11.84 1.22
CA ASN A 80 -13.88 12.50 2.53
C ASN A 80 -13.66 11.49 3.66
N MET A 81 -12.67 10.62 3.50
CA MET A 81 -12.39 9.49 4.39
C MET A 81 -10.89 9.32 4.67
N PRO A 82 -10.52 8.74 5.83
CA PRO A 82 -9.16 8.29 6.06
C PRO A 82 -8.77 7.17 5.09
N VAL A 83 -7.51 7.17 4.63
CA VAL A 83 -6.94 6.21 3.70
C VAL A 83 -5.73 5.52 4.31
N MET A 84 -5.71 4.19 4.25
CA MET A 84 -4.56 3.38 4.63
C MET A 84 -3.97 2.64 3.42
N VAL A 85 -2.66 2.45 3.43
CA VAL A 85 -1.99 1.58 2.46
C VAL A 85 -1.86 0.17 3.05
N GLY A 86 -2.52 -0.79 2.43
CA GLY A 86 -2.49 -2.19 2.82
C GLY A 86 -1.19 -2.92 2.47
N GLU A 87 -0.54 -2.53 1.37
CA GLU A 87 0.73 -3.09 0.89
C GLU A 87 1.55 -2.06 0.14
N PHE A 88 2.85 -2.10 0.36
CA PHE A 88 3.88 -1.49 -0.46
C PHE A 88 5.21 -2.18 -0.16
N HIS A 89 6.17 -2.09 -1.09
CA HIS A 89 7.57 -2.47 -0.84
C HIS A 89 8.51 -1.87 -1.87
N HIS A 90 9.80 -1.95 -1.56
CA HIS A 90 10.89 -1.76 -2.51
C HIS A 90 11.93 -2.85 -2.26
N GLY A 91 12.30 -3.61 -3.29
CA GLY A 91 13.38 -4.59 -3.21
C GLY A 91 14.69 -4.09 -3.81
N ALA A 92 15.76 -4.86 -3.62
CA ALA A 92 17.07 -4.67 -4.22
C ALA A 92 17.69 -6.05 -4.45
N LEU A 93 18.76 -6.17 -5.24
CA LEU A 93 19.33 -7.47 -5.64
C LEU A 93 20.76 -7.69 -5.13
N ASP A 94 21.28 -6.81 -4.29
CA ASP A 94 22.64 -6.83 -3.74
C ASP A 94 22.82 -7.82 -2.57
N ARG A 95 21.88 -8.78 -2.41
CA ARG A 95 21.92 -9.85 -1.39
C ARG A 95 21.55 -11.25 -1.91
N GLY A 96 21.41 -11.42 -3.22
CA GLY A 96 21.51 -12.74 -3.88
C GLY A 96 20.21 -13.33 -4.43
N LEU A 97 19.05 -12.78 -4.12
CA LEU A 97 17.82 -13.14 -4.85
C LEU A 97 17.80 -12.50 -6.24
N SER A 98 16.97 -13.04 -7.13
CA SER A 98 16.96 -12.68 -8.56
C SER A 98 15.85 -11.71 -8.96
N ALA A 99 14.93 -11.40 -8.06
CA ALA A 99 13.82 -10.49 -8.30
C ALA A 99 13.68 -9.51 -7.12
N HIS A 100 13.47 -8.24 -7.44
CA HIS A 100 13.30 -7.19 -6.43
C HIS A 100 11.82 -6.93 -6.13
N GLY A 101 10.92 -7.60 -6.88
CA GLY A 101 9.48 -7.48 -6.77
C GLY A 101 8.91 -6.36 -7.65
N ILE A 102 7.75 -5.84 -7.25
CA ILE A 102 7.01 -4.85 -8.05
C ILE A 102 7.76 -3.52 -8.23
N ARG A 103 8.53 -3.08 -7.22
CA ARG A 103 9.33 -1.85 -7.25
C ARG A 103 10.73 -2.14 -6.76
N GLY A 104 11.74 -1.64 -7.50
CA GLY A 104 13.13 -1.95 -7.25
C GLY A 104 14.00 -0.73 -7.10
N VAL A 105 15.02 -0.85 -6.26
CA VAL A 105 16.11 0.13 -6.10
C VAL A 105 17.45 -0.60 -6.16
N ARG A 106 18.55 0.16 -6.23
CA ARG A 106 19.88 -0.40 -6.50
C ARG A 106 20.44 -1.24 -5.35
N THR A 107 20.26 -0.80 -4.10
CA THR A 107 20.93 -1.38 -2.92
C THR A 107 19.99 -1.50 -1.72
N GLN A 108 20.38 -2.31 -0.73
CA GLN A 108 19.69 -2.36 0.55
C GLN A 108 19.66 -1.00 1.27
N GLU A 109 20.69 -0.18 1.12
CA GLU A 109 20.70 1.20 1.64
C GLU A 109 19.60 2.03 0.96
N ASP A 110 19.49 1.92 -0.36
CA ASP A 110 18.44 2.60 -1.11
C ASP A 110 17.04 2.07 -0.78
N ARG A 111 16.88 0.79 -0.41
CA ARG A 111 15.60 0.26 0.10
C ARG A 111 15.18 0.98 1.38
N GLY A 112 16.12 1.20 2.30
CA GLY A 112 15.88 1.99 3.51
C GLY A 112 15.47 3.43 3.19
N LYS A 113 16.16 4.09 2.25
CA LYS A 113 15.80 5.44 1.77
C LYS A 113 14.39 5.45 1.16
N ALA A 114 14.06 4.45 0.33
CA ALA A 114 12.74 4.31 -0.29
C ALA A 114 11.64 4.15 0.76
N TYR A 115 11.85 3.35 1.81
CA TYR A 115 10.90 3.21 2.90
C TYR A 115 10.58 4.55 3.56
N ARG A 116 11.63 5.29 3.96
CA ARG A 116 11.47 6.60 4.60
C ARG A 116 10.79 7.60 3.68
N TYR A 117 11.22 7.66 2.43
CA TYR A 117 10.61 8.54 1.43
C TYR A 117 9.12 8.21 1.25
N TYR A 118 8.76 6.93 1.11
CA TYR A 118 7.38 6.51 0.93
C TYR A 118 6.49 6.94 2.09
N ILE A 119 6.87 6.59 3.33
CA ILE A 119 6.07 6.87 4.54
C ILE A 119 6.06 8.36 4.86
N GLU A 120 7.23 9.01 4.94
CA GLU A 120 7.31 10.40 5.37
C GLU A 120 6.66 11.36 4.37
N GLN A 121 6.69 11.06 3.06
CA GLN A 121 5.92 11.84 2.08
C GLN A 121 4.41 11.65 2.25
N ALA A 122 3.94 10.43 2.54
CA ALA A 122 2.51 10.15 2.74
C ALA A 122 1.94 10.87 3.97
N LEU A 123 2.72 10.99 5.05
CA LEU A 123 2.33 11.69 6.29
C LEU A 123 2.01 13.19 6.11
N ARG A 124 2.34 13.77 4.95
CA ARG A 124 1.94 15.14 4.60
C ARG A 124 0.44 15.25 4.31
N SER A 125 -0.22 14.14 3.94
CA SER A 125 -1.66 14.13 3.67
C SER A 125 -2.43 13.95 4.98
N PRO A 126 -3.44 14.79 5.27
CA PRO A 126 -4.29 14.61 6.44
C PRO A 126 -5.18 13.36 6.36
N TYR A 127 -5.30 12.75 5.18
CA TYR A 127 -6.07 11.53 4.97
C TYR A 127 -5.26 10.27 5.23
N PHE A 128 -3.92 10.34 5.23
CA PHE A 128 -3.07 9.17 5.43
C PHE A 128 -3.06 8.74 6.90
N VAL A 129 -3.58 7.55 7.19
CA VAL A 129 -3.60 6.99 8.56
C VAL A 129 -2.61 5.86 8.81
N GLY A 130 -1.88 5.42 7.78
CA GLY A 130 -0.80 4.45 7.94
C GLY A 130 -0.60 3.55 6.72
N ALA A 131 0.48 2.77 6.76
CA ALA A 131 0.81 1.80 5.74
C ALA A 131 1.41 0.52 6.34
N HIS A 132 1.11 -0.62 5.72
CA HIS A 132 1.75 -1.90 6.04
C HIS A 132 2.71 -2.33 4.94
N TYR A 133 3.94 -2.61 5.34
CA TYR A 133 4.99 -3.08 4.45
C TYR A 133 4.74 -4.56 4.10
N PHE A 134 4.74 -4.87 2.80
CA PHE A 134 4.63 -6.24 2.30
C PHE A 134 6.03 -6.74 1.95
N GLN A 135 6.67 -7.60 2.72
CA GLN A 135 6.18 -8.40 3.83
C GLN A 135 7.34 -8.68 4.80
N TYR A 136 7.10 -9.48 5.84
CA TYR A 136 8.11 -9.70 6.87
C TYR A 136 9.37 -10.44 6.36
N ASN A 137 9.20 -11.54 5.62
CA ASN A 137 10.32 -12.36 5.12
C ASN A 137 10.51 -12.16 3.63
N ASP A 138 11.73 -12.34 3.16
CA ASP A 138 11.99 -12.59 1.74
C ASP A 138 11.19 -13.80 1.27
N GLN A 139 10.88 -13.80 -0.03
CA GLN A 139 10.27 -14.96 -0.65
C GLN A 139 11.33 -16.02 -0.97
N SER A 140 10.87 -17.25 -1.15
CA SER A 140 11.74 -18.36 -1.55
C SER A 140 12.41 -18.05 -2.90
N ALA A 141 13.72 -18.32 -3.01
CA ALA A 141 14.43 -18.23 -4.29
C ALA A 141 13.83 -19.14 -5.38
N LEU A 142 13.12 -20.20 -4.97
CA LEU A 142 12.42 -21.14 -5.85
C LEU A 142 10.99 -20.72 -6.17
N GLY A 143 10.55 -19.56 -5.68
CA GLY A 143 9.19 -19.08 -5.82
C GLY A 143 8.27 -19.53 -4.68
N ARG A 144 7.23 -18.71 -4.44
CA ARG A 144 6.04 -19.07 -3.65
C ARG A 144 5.08 -19.91 -4.54
N PHE A 145 3.86 -20.17 -4.07
CA PHE A 145 2.89 -21.00 -4.80
C PHE A 145 2.51 -20.47 -6.19
N ASP A 146 2.68 -19.17 -6.42
CA ASP A 146 2.41 -18.45 -7.67
C ASP A 146 3.69 -18.06 -8.44
N GLY A 147 4.86 -18.46 -7.93
CA GLY A 147 6.15 -18.21 -8.59
C GLY A 147 6.91 -16.99 -8.06
N GLU A 148 6.30 -16.09 -7.29
CA GLU A 148 6.99 -14.90 -6.79
C GLU A 148 8.21 -15.26 -5.93
N ASN A 149 9.37 -14.65 -6.20
CA ASN A 149 10.67 -14.96 -5.58
C ASN A 149 11.46 -13.69 -5.15
N TYR A 150 10.76 -12.71 -4.59
CA TYR A 150 11.21 -11.35 -4.35
C TYR A 150 12.09 -11.15 -3.10
N GLN A 151 13.12 -10.30 -3.24
CA GLN A 151 13.97 -9.78 -2.15
C GLN A 151 13.36 -8.54 -1.48
N ILE A 152 12.22 -8.76 -0.85
CA ILE A 152 11.39 -7.69 -0.26
C ILE A 152 11.24 -7.82 1.24
N GLY A 153 11.80 -8.83 1.88
CA GLY A 153 11.69 -9.04 3.32
C GLY A 153 12.34 -7.95 4.16
N LEU A 154 11.88 -7.84 5.41
CA LEU A 154 12.63 -7.20 6.50
C LEU A 154 13.69 -8.15 7.06
N VAL A 155 13.47 -9.45 6.92
CA VAL A 155 14.43 -10.51 7.18
C VAL A 155 14.62 -11.40 5.95
N ASP A 156 15.82 -11.96 5.78
CA ASP A 156 16.13 -12.90 4.72
C ASP A 156 15.57 -14.31 5.01
N VAL A 157 15.76 -15.24 4.06
CA VAL A 157 15.31 -16.65 4.18
C VAL A 157 15.96 -17.43 5.34
N CYS A 158 17.05 -16.91 5.91
CA CYS A 158 17.74 -17.44 7.09
C CYS A 158 17.30 -16.72 8.38
N SER A 159 16.22 -15.91 8.33
CA SER A 159 15.73 -15.09 9.44
C SER A 159 16.75 -14.06 9.94
N ARG A 160 17.65 -13.58 9.07
CA ARG A 160 18.59 -12.51 9.41
C ARG A 160 18.01 -11.17 8.97
N GLU A 161 18.08 -10.17 9.85
CA GLU A 161 17.60 -8.83 9.55
C GLU A 161 18.42 -8.15 8.46
N TYR A 162 17.75 -7.28 7.69
CA TYR A 162 18.41 -6.28 6.86
C TYR A 162 18.67 -5.02 7.68
N PRO A 163 19.91 -4.77 8.15
CA PRO A 163 20.20 -3.66 9.05
C PRO A 163 19.87 -2.29 8.44
N GLU A 164 20.03 -2.14 7.12
CA GLU A 164 19.71 -0.91 6.40
C GLU A 164 18.20 -0.59 6.46
N MET A 165 17.35 -1.61 6.32
CA MET A 165 15.90 -1.48 6.46
C MET A 165 15.49 -1.23 7.91
N ALA A 166 16.04 -2.01 8.84
CA ALA A 166 15.72 -1.88 10.26
C ALA A 166 16.07 -0.48 10.80
N GLN A 167 17.24 0.04 10.45
CA GLN A 167 17.66 1.38 10.84
C GLN A 167 16.76 2.46 10.23
N ALA A 168 16.46 2.36 8.93
CA ALA A 168 15.60 3.31 8.24
C ALA A 168 14.16 3.34 8.81
N MET A 169 13.61 2.18 9.17
CA MET A 169 12.30 2.07 9.81
C MET A 169 12.29 2.71 11.20
N ARG A 170 13.32 2.47 12.03
CA ARG A 170 13.45 3.10 13.35
C ARG A 170 13.48 4.62 13.23
N GLU A 171 14.32 5.16 12.36
CA GLU A 171 14.42 6.61 12.14
C GLU A 171 13.11 7.23 11.64
N CYS A 172 12.37 6.50 10.79
CA CYS A 172 11.07 6.91 10.30
C CYS A 172 10.06 6.97 11.46
N HIS A 173 9.94 5.90 12.24
CA HIS A 173 8.95 5.77 13.31
C HIS A 173 9.23 6.72 14.47
N ASP A 174 10.50 6.99 14.79
CA ASP A 174 10.88 7.95 15.82
C ASP A 174 10.42 9.38 15.47
N GLY A 175 10.35 9.72 14.17
CA GLY A 175 10.00 11.07 13.70
C GLY A 175 8.61 11.21 13.09
N MET A 176 7.88 10.13 12.84
CA MET A 176 6.68 10.16 11.99
C MET A 176 5.58 11.10 12.51
N TYR A 177 5.37 11.17 13.82
CA TYR A 177 4.35 12.06 14.38
C TYR A 177 4.71 13.54 14.22
N ASP A 178 6.00 13.90 14.36
CA ASP A 178 6.43 15.28 14.12
C ASP A 178 6.34 15.66 12.64
N VAL A 179 6.55 14.71 11.72
CA VAL A 179 6.30 14.92 10.28
C VAL A 179 4.80 15.12 10.03
N ALA A 180 3.94 14.24 10.56
CA ALA A 180 2.48 14.34 10.41
C ALA A 180 1.91 15.65 10.99
N MET A 181 2.49 16.14 12.08
CA MET A 181 2.11 17.42 12.70
C MET A 181 2.78 18.65 12.05
N GLY A 182 3.60 18.47 11.01
CA GLY A 182 4.31 19.56 10.32
C GLY A 182 5.42 20.23 11.15
N ARG A 183 5.87 19.59 12.24
CA ARG A 183 6.97 20.07 13.11
C ARG A 183 8.34 19.71 12.55
N LYS A 184 8.41 18.67 11.72
CA LYS A 184 9.61 18.19 11.04
C LYS A 184 9.32 18.06 9.54
N ALA A 185 10.29 18.46 8.70
CA ALA A 185 10.18 18.22 7.27
C ALA A 185 10.28 16.71 6.96
N PRO A 186 9.51 16.19 5.99
CA PRO A 186 9.56 14.78 5.60
C PRO A 186 10.89 14.47 4.89
N TYR A 187 11.37 13.24 5.05
CA TYR A 187 12.51 12.74 4.30
C TYR A 187 12.31 12.87 2.79
N ASN A 188 13.28 13.48 2.10
CA ASN A 188 13.16 13.93 0.71
C ASN A 188 14.18 13.32 -0.25
N ALA A 189 15.02 12.38 0.20
CA ALA A 189 15.95 11.69 -0.68
C ALA A 189 15.28 10.47 -1.33
N CYS A 190 14.61 10.69 -2.45
CA CYS A 190 14.05 9.62 -3.28
C CYS A 190 15.19 8.85 -3.96
N PRO A 191 15.36 7.54 -3.72
CA PRO A 191 16.36 6.76 -4.45
C PRO A 191 15.96 6.58 -5.92
N GLU A 192 16.96 6.28 -6.76
CA GLU A 192 16.73 5.96 -8.16
C GLU A 192 16.04 4.59 -8.27
N GLU A 193 14.90 4.57 -8.93
CA GLU A 193 14.21 3.34 -9.27
C GLU A 193 14.96 2.61 -10.39
N VAL A 194 15.11 1.28 -10.25
CA VAL A 194 15.70 0.43 -11.28
C VAL A 194 14.62 -0.28 -12.08
N ALA A 195 14.96 -0.70 -13.30
CA ALA A 195 14.04 -1.43 -14.16
C ALA A 195 13.44 -2.65 -13.43
N PRO A 196 12.12 -2.86 -13.53
CA PRO A 196 11.46 -3.89 -12.76
C PRO A 196 11.91 -5.31 -13.18
N ILE A 197 12.33 -6.12 -12.22
CA ILE A 197 12.65 -7.53 -12.37
C ILE A 197 11.70 -8.27 -11.43
N HIS A 198 10.59 -8.68 -12.01
CA HIS A 198 9.54 -9.48 -11.40
C HIS A 198 9.32 -10.69 -12.29
N TYR A 199 9.11 -11.85 -11.67
CA TYR A 199 8.69 -13.11 -12.28
C TYR A 199 7.43 -13.58 -11.58
#